data_AF-A0A3D5AML6-F1
#
_entry.id   AF-A0A3D5AML6-F1
#
_cell.length_a   1.000
_cell.length_b   1.000
_cell.length_c   1.000
_cell.angle_alpha   90.00
_cell.angle_beta   90.00
_cell.angle_gamma   90.00
#
_symmetry.space_group_name_H-M   'P 1'
#
loop_
_entity.id
_entity.type
_entity.pdbx_description
1 polymer ?
#
loop_
_entity_poly.entity_id
_entity_poly.type
_entity_poly.pdbx_seq_one_letter_code
_entity_poly.pdbx_strand_id
1 'polypeptide(L)' 'FEPLSPELVVEVGYDAMEGDRFRHTAQFKRWRPDRDPLSCRYDQLERPLSLSVDDVLGTVV' A
#
# COMPACT_ATOMS: atom_id res chain seq x y z
N PHE A 1 -12.99 -20.14 16.04
CA PHE A 1 -12.35 -19.31 15.01
C PHE A 1 -11.60 -20.28 14.12
N GLU A 2 -11.90 -20.29 12.82
CA GLU A 2 -11.20 -21.12 11.83
C GLU A 2 -10.35 -20.18 10.97
N PRO A 3 -9.01 -20.29 11.01
CA PRO A 3 -8.15 -19.44 10.20
C PRO A 3 -8.28 -19.81 8.73
N LEU A 4 -8.43 -18.81 7.87
CA LEU A 4 -8.47 -19.01 6.43
C LEU A 4 -7.06 -18.97 5.84
N SER A 5 -6.81 -19.82 4.85
CA SER A 5 -5.61 -19.78 4.03
C SER A 5 -5.67 -18.59 3.06
N PRO A 6 -4.60 -17.77 2.93
CA PRO A 6 -4.58 -16.63 2.02
C PRO A 6 -4.30 -17.08 0.58
N GLU A 7 -5.32 -17.63 -0.09
CA GLU A 7 -5.19 -18.21 -1.43
C GLU A 7 -5.61 -17.27 -2.56
N LEU A 8 -6.43 -16.26 -2.25
CA LEU A 8 -7.02 -15.37 -3.24
C LEU A 8 -6.43 -13.96 -3.15
N VAL A 9 -6.13 -13.37 -4.31
CA VAL A 9 -5.59 -12.02 -4.42
C VAL A 9 -6.61 -11.08 -5.04
N VAL A 10 -6.72 -9.89 -4.45
CA VAL A 10 -7.54 -8.79 -4.96
C VAL A 10 -6.70 -7.54 -5.16
N GLU A 11 -7.07 -6.76 -6.16
CA GLU A 11 -6.60 -5.39 -6.31
C GLU A 11 -7.55 -4.46 -5.58
N VAL A 12 -6.99 -3.54 -4.80
CA VAL A 12 -7.75 -2.54 -4.04
C VAL A 12 -7.22 -1.14 -4.32
N GLY A 13 -8.13 -0.16 -4.35
CA GLY A 13 -7.76 1.24 -4.22
C GLY A 13 -7.74 1.64 -2.75
N TYR A 14 -6.75 2.42 -2.34
CA TYR A 14 -6.62 2.92 -0.97
C TYR A 14 -6.10 4.37 -0.99
N ASP A 15 -6.38 5.12 0.07
CA ASP A 15 -5.95 6.52 0.19
C ASP A 15 -4.52 6.60 0.74
N ALA A 16 -4.29 6.00 1.92
CA ALA A 16 -3.02 6.04 2.63
C ALA A 16 -2.84 4.79 3.51
N MET A 17 -1.61 4.56 3.97
CA MET A 17 -1.30 3.60 5.02
C MET A 17 -1.32 4.28 6.40
N GLU A 18 -1.69 3.52 7.43
CA GLU A 18 -1.58 3.90 8.84
C GLU A 18 -0.87 2.75 9.57
N GLY A 19 0.46 2.84 9.70
CA GLY A 19 1.26 1.71 10.15
C GLY A 19 1.23 0.56 9.14
N ASP A 20 0.72 -0.59 9.56
CA ASP A 20 0.63 -1.85 8.79
C ASP A 20 -0.77 -2.11 8.19
N ARG A 21 -1.65 -1.10 8.18
CA ARG A 21 -3.01 -1.19 7.62
C ARG A 21 -3.33 -0.06 6.65
N PHE A 22 -4.32 -0.28 5.79
CA PHE A 22 -4.93 0.82 5.03
C PHE A 22 -5.69 1.76 5.97
N ARG A 23 -5.51 3.05 5.76
CA ARG A 23 -6.36 4.08 6.36
C ARG A 23 -7.68 4.13 5.60
N HIS A 24 -8.78 4.07 6.35
CA HIS A 24 -10.15 3.92 5.83
C HIS A 24 -10.37 2.61 5.05
N THR A 25 -11.62 2.39 4.62
CA THR A 25 -12.01 1.18 3.88
C THR A 25 -11.38 1.16 2.49
N ALA A 26 -10.53 0.16 2.24
CA ALA A 26 -9.99 -0.11 0.92
C ALA A 26 -11.12 -0.52 -0.06
N GLN A 27 -11.08 0.02 -1.27
CA GLN A 27 -12.11 -0.18 -2.28
C GLN A 27 -11.72 -1.34 -3.20
N PHE A 28 -12.50 -2.42 -3.18
CA PHE A 28 -12.31 -3.53 -4.10
C PHE A 28 -12.35 -3.06 -5.56
N LYS A 29 -11.36 -3.47 -6.35
CA LYS A 29 -11.30 -3.18 -7.79
C LYS A 29 -11.58 -4.42 -8.61
N ARG A 30 -10.80 -5.49 -8.41
CA ARG A 30 -10.91 -6.74 -9.17
C ARG A 30 -10.16 -7.89 -8.51
N TRP A 31 -10.54 -9.11 -8.86
CA TRP A 31 -9.75 -10.31 -8.57
C TRP A 31 -8.46 -10.34 -9.43
N ARG A 32 -7.40 -10.92 -8.86
CA ARG A 32 -6.09 -11.09 -9.52
C ARG A 32 -5.66 -12.55 -9.48
N PRO A 33 -6.33 -13.44 -10.25
CA PRO A 33 -5.94 -14.85 -10.31
C PRO A 33 -4.55 -15.07 -10.93
N ASP A 34 -4.00 -14.02 -11.55
CA ASP A 34 -2.67 -13.98 -12.15
C ASP A 34 -1.54 -13.71 -11.14
N ARG A 35 -1.86 -13.47 -9.86
CA ARG A 35 -0.89 -13.14 -8.82
C ARG A 35 -0.73 -14.28 -7.81
N ASP A 36 0.52 -14.55 -7.44
CA ASP A 36 0.85 -15.40 -6.29
C ASP A 36 0.54 -14.65 -4.99
N PRO A 37 -0.27 -15.20 -4.06
CA PRO A 37 -0.54 -14.59 -2.76
C PRO A 37 0.72 -14.21 -1.97
N LEU A 38 1.81 -14.98 -2.09
CA LEU A 38 3.06 -14.68 -1.38
C LEU A 38 3.81 -13.49 -1.96
N SER A 39 3.40 -13.00 -3.13
CA SER A 39 3.93 -11.78 -3.77
C SER A 39 3.26 -10.49 -3.28
N CYS A 40 2.18 -10.56 -2.50
CA CYS A 40 1.52 -9.40 -1.91
C CYS A 40 2.34 -8.88 -0.72
N ARG A 41 3.19 -7.88 -0.95
CA ARG A 41 4.16 -7.36 0.02
C ARG A 41 4.19 -5.83 0.02
N TYR A 42 4.76 -5.26 1.08
CA TYR A 42 4.83 -3.80 1.29
C TYR A 42 5.71 -3.04 0.28
N ASP A 43 6.55 -3.74 -0.48
CA ASP A 43 7.36 -3.16 -1.56
C ASP A 43 6.53 -2.70 -2.76
N GLN A 44 5.28 -3.17 -2.87
CA GLN A 44 4.31 -2.76 -3.90
C GLN A 44 3.71 -1.38 -3.64
N LEU A 45 3.80 -0.87 -2.41
CA LEU A 45 3.21 0.40 -2.03
C LEU A 45 4.11 1.54 -2.47
N GLU A 46 3.50 2.53 -3.11
CA GLU A 46 4.20 3.78 -3.43
C GLU A 46 4.59 4.48 -2.13
N ARG A 47 5.89 4.70 -1.93
CA ARG A 47 6.40 5.43 -0.77
C ARG A 47 6.49 6.90 -1.15
N PRO A 48 5.88 7.81 -0.39
CA PRO A 48 6.08 9.24 -0.64
C PRO A 48 7.57 9.57 -0.54
N LEU A 49 8.05 10.40 -1.46
CA LEU A 49 9.39 10.96 -1.40
C LEU A 49 9.54 11.71 -0.06
N SER A 50 10.53 11.32 0.73
CA SER A 50 10.90 12.06 1.94
C SER A 50 11.78 13.23 1.53
N LEU A 51 11.15 14.36 1.21
CA LEU A 51 11.85 15.62 0.95
C LEU A 51 12.01 16.37 2.27
N SER A 52 13.19 16.95 2.50
CA SER A 52 13.35 17.90 3.60
C SER A 52 12.63 19.19 3.26
N VAL A 53 12.23 19.94 4.29
CA VAL A 53 11.63 21.27 4.10
C VAL A 53 12.62 22.20 3.39
N ASP A 54 13.91 22.06 3.67
CA ASP A 54 14.99 22.82 3.03
C ASP A 54 15.09 22.53 1.52
N ASP A 55 14.91 21.27 1.11
CA ASP A 55 14.87 20.87 -0.30
C ASP A 55 13.69 21.51 -1.04
N VAL A 56 12.57 21.72 -0.35
CA VAL A 56 11.33 22.28 -0.92
C VAL A 56 11.37 23.80 -0.97
N LEU A 57 11.89 24.44 0.09
CA LEU A 57 11.90 25.89 0.20
C LEU A 57 13.08 26.55 -0.51
N GLY A 58 14.13 25.78 -0.82
CA GLY A 58 15.40 26.29 -1.32
C GLY A 58 16.11 27.08 -0.23
N THR A 59 17.23 26.58 0.28
CA THR A 59 18.02 27.27 1.29
C THR A 59 18.28 28.72 0.86
N VAL A 60 17.65 29.67 1.55
CA VAL A 60 18.02 31.07 1.47
C VAL A 60 19.34 31.20 2.24
N VAL A 61 20.44 31.27 1.49
CA VAL A 61 21.75 31.65 2.00
C VAL A 61 21.72 33.12 2.45
#